data_AF-A0A847ESA2-F1
#
_entry.id   AF-A0A847ESA2-F1
#
_cell.length_a   1.000
_cell.length_b   1.000
_cell.length_c   1.000
_cell.angle_alpha   90.00
_cell.angle_beta   90.00
_cell.angle_gamma   90.00
#
_symmetry.space_group_name_H-M   'P 1'
#
loop_
_entity.id
_entity.type
_entity.pdbx_description
1 polymer ?
#
loop_
_entity_poly.entity_id
_entity_poly.type
_entity_poly.pdbx_seq_one_letter_code
_entity_poly.pdbx_strand_id
1 'polypeptide(L)' 'ADLVAVVREDKVAAIFSNNTVNPRLVEAVADEAGTELKVVQLFEGSVGPEGSGAETYATMMLTNAQRIADALK' A
#
# COMPACT_ATOMS: atom_id res chain seq x y z
N ALA A 1 9.11 -12.86 13.26
CA ALA A 1 10.09 -12.29 12.32
C ALA A 1 9.92 -10.78 12.32
N ASP A 2 11.01 -10.04 12.17
CA ASP A 2 10.96 -8.59 11.93
C ASP A 2 10.40 -8.33 10.52
N LEU A 3 9.56 -7.31 10.36
CA LEU A 3 8.91 -7.00 9.08
C LEU A 3 9.94 -6.73 7.97
N VAL A 4 11.03 -6.03 8.30
CA VAL A 4 12.13 -5.76 7.36
C VAL A 4 12.79 -7.04 6.87
N ALA A 5 12.94 -8.05 7.75
CA ALA A 5 13.51 -9.34 7.38
C ALA A 5 12.63 -10.08 6.37
N VAL A 6 11.30 -10.11 6.62
CA VAL A 6 10.32 -10.73 5.70
C VAL A 6 10.35 -10.05 4.33
N VAL A 7 10.32 -8.72 4.29
CA VAL A 7 10.33 -7.95 3.04
C VAL A 7 11.59 -8.25 2.21
N ARG A 8 12.76 -8.37 2.87
CA ARG A 8 14.04 -8.71 2.23
C ARG A 8 14.10 -10.17 1.76
N GLU A 9 13.66 -11.11 2.58
CA GLU A 9 13.71 -12.55 2.29
C GLU A 9 12.77 -12.93 1.15
N ASP A 10 11.53 -12.42 1.18
CA ASP A 10 10.49 -12.74 0.21
C ASP A 10 10.59 -11.91 -1.07
N LYS A 11 11.49 -10.90 -1.11
CA LYS A 11 11.71 -10.00 -2.25
C LYS A 11 10.40 -9.42 -2.80
N VAL A 12 9.57 -8.91 -1.89
CA VAL A 12 8.27 -8.36 -2.26
C VAL A 12 8.44 -7.16 -3.20
N ALA A 13 7.51 -6.99 -4.14
CA ALA A 13 7.58 -5.92 -5.13
C ALA A 13 7.02 -4.57 -4.63
N ALA A 14 6.14 -4.62 -3.63
CA ALA A 14 5.45 -3.44 -3.11
C ALA A 14 4.98 -3.64 -1.66
N ILE A 15 4.81 -2.53 -0.95
CA ILE A 15 4.18 -2.47 0.37
C ILE A 15 2.85 -1.74 0.23
N PHE A 16 1.77 -2.35 0.72
CA PHE A 16 0.45 -1.71 0.75
C PHE A 16 0.17 -1.16 2.14
N SER A 17 -0.23 0.11 2.19
CA SER A 17 -0.61 0.80 3.44
C SER A 17 -2.06 1.29 3.36
N ASN A 18 -2.57 1.83 4.47
CA ASN A 18 -3.86 2.50 4.53
C ASN A 18 -3.70 3.96 5.00
N ASN A 19 -4.81 4.67 5.17
CA ASN A 19 -4.84 6.06 5.66
C ASN A 19 -4.72 6.21 7.19
N THR A 20 -4.79 5.12 7.94
CA THR A 20 -4.71 5.12 9.41
C THR A 20 -3.29 4.87 9.93
N VAL A 21 -2.42 4.29 9.10
CA VAL A 21 -1.01 4.04 9.43
C VAL A 21 -0.18 5.29 9.17
N ASN A 22 0.74 5.61 10.08
CA ASN A 22 1.68 6.72 9.91
C ASN A 22 2.59 6.47 8.70
N PRO A 23 2.54 7.31 7.65
CA PRO A 23 3.32 7.12 6.43
C PRO A 23 4.82 6.96 6.68
N ARG A 24 5.36 7.68 7.68
CA ARG A 24 6.79 7.64 8.04
C ARG A 24 7.26 6.28 8.52
N LEU A 25 6.38 5.48 9.12
CA LEU A 25 6.73 4.13 9.56
C LEU A 25 6.83 3.17 8.37
N VAL A 26 5.94 3.33 7.39
CA VAL A 26 5.95 2.50 6.18
C VAL A 26 7.15 2.84 5.30
N GLU A 27 7.46 4.13 5.17
CA GLU A 27 8.65 4.64 4.50
C GLU A 27 9.93 4.11 5.17
N ALA A 28 10.04 4.16 6.49
CA ALA A 28 11.20 3.63 7.21
C ALA A 28 11.42 2.12 6.96
N VAL A 29 10.34 1.33 6.94
CA VAL A 29 10.41 -0.11 6.62
C VAL A 29 10.85 -0.31 5.16
N ALA A 30 10.33 0.49 4.23
CA ALA A 30 10.72 0.42 2.82
C ALA A 30 12.20 0.77 2.64
N ASP A 31 12.66 1.88 3.23
CA ASP A 31 14.04 2.35 3.17
C ASP A 31 15.01 1.34 3.78
N GLU A 32 14.64 0.74 4.91
CA GLU A 32 15.45 -0.28 5.55
C GLU A 32 15.44 -1.59 4.76
N ALA A 33 14.33 -1.97 4.14
CA ALA A 33 14.25 -3.20 3.36
C ALA A 33 14.88 -3.10 1.97
N GLY A 34 14.88 -1.91 1.34
CA GLY A 34 15.51 -1.63 0.06
C GLY A 34 14.82 -0.50 -0.72
N THR A 35 15.61 0.35 -1.36
CA THR A 35 15.18 1.65 -1.94
C THR A 35 14.23 1.60 -3.15
N GLU A 36 13.90 0.42 -3.67
CA GLU A 36 13.04 0.27 -4.88
C GLU A 36 11.60 -0.14 -4.55
N LEU A 37 11.24 -0.28 -3.27
CA LEU A 37 9.91 -0.71 -2.87
C LEU A 37 8.86 0.39 -3.08
N LYS A 38 7.87 0.10 -3.94
CA LYS A 38 6.70 0.99 -4.11
C LYS A 38 5.82 0.90 -2.86
N VAL A 39 5.61 2.02 -2.18
CA VAL A 39 4.60 2.14 -1.12
C VAL A 39 3.30 2.63 -1.73
N VAL A 40 2.24 1.84 -1.63
CA VAL A 40 0.94 2.14 -2.25
C VAL A 40 -0.14 2.20 -1.20
N GLN A 41 -0.76 3.36 -1.08
CA GLN A 41 -1.86 3.56 -0.14
C GLN A 41 -3.17 3.04 -0.73
N LEU A 42 -3.89 2.24 0.04
CA LEU A 42 -5.20 1.69 -0.26
C LEU A 42 -6.27 2.34 0.62
N PHE A 43 -7.52 2.27 0.17
CA PHE A 43 -8.66 2.65 0.99
C PHE A 43 -9.05 1.48 1.90
N GLU A 44 -9.17 1.73 3.21
CA GLU A 44 -9.55 0.75 4.22
C GLU A 44 -10.46 1.41 5.27
N GLY A 45 -11.38 0.65 5.86
CA GLY A 45 -12.26 1.12 6.94
C GLY A 45 -13.40 2.06 6.48
N SER A 46 -13.22 2.79 5.38
CA SER A 46 -14.26 3.58 4.73
C SER A 46 -13.99 3.73 3.23
N VAL A 47 -15.01 4.17 2.50
CA VAL A 47 -14.87 4.70 1.14
C VAL A 47 -13.96 5.94 1.14
N GLY A 48 -13.44 6.28 -0.04
CA GLY A 48 -12.65 7.48 -0.25
C GLY A 48 -13.48 8.76 -0.29
N PRO A 49 -12.84 9.93 -0.13
CA PRO A 49 -13.51 11.22 -0.23
C PRO A 49 -13.98 11.51 -1.67
N GLU A 50 -14.86 12.50 -1.81
CA GLU A 50 -15.34 12.95 -3.12
C GLU A 50 -14.16 13.31 -4.06
N GLY A 51 -14.21 12.80 -5.29
CA GLY A 51 -13.16 13.00 -6.30
C GLY A 51 -11.99 12.03 -6.21
N SER A 52 -11.98 11.10 -5.26
CA SER A 52 -10.91 10.11 -5.12
C SER A 52 -11.04 8.91 -6.08
N GLY A 53 -12.18 8.78 -6.77
CA GLY A 53 -12.53 7.60 -7.56
C GLY A 53 -12.88 6.37 -6.72
N ALA A 54 -13.04 6.53 -5.41
CA ALA A 54 -13.34 5.46 -4.45
C ALA A 54 -14.53 5.79 -3.54
N GLU A 55 -15.46 6.61 -4.03
CA GLU A 55 -16.57 7.20 -3.27
C GLU A 55 -17.66 6.19 -2.89
N THR A 56 -17.72 5.04 -3.56
CA THR A 56 -18.62 3.94 -3.24
C THR A 56 -17.80 2.71 -2.88
N TYR A 57 -18.41 1.75 -2.17
CA TYR A 57 -17.72 0.50 -1.86
C TYR A 57 -17.23 -0.22 -3.14
N ALA A 58 -18.06 -0.24 -4.20
CA ALA A 58 -17.70 -0.87 -5.46
C ALA A 58 -16.51 -0.18 -6.14
N THR A 59 -16.54 1.15 -6.24
CA THR A 59 -15.43 1.92 -6.84
C THR A 59 -14.18 1.84 -5.99
N MET A 60 -14.30 1.90 -4.66
CA MET A 60 -13.20 1.69 -3.72
C MET A 60 -12.49 0.34 -3.93
N MET A 61 -13.25 -0.75 -4.03
CA MET A 61 -12.69 -2.08 -4.25
C MET A 61 -11.99 -2.20 -5.62
N LEU A 62 -12.59 -1.62 -6.67
CA LEU A 62 -11.98 -1.58 -8.01
C LEU A 62 -10.69 -0.75 -8.02
N THR A 63 -10.70 0.42 -7.38
CA THR A 63 -9.52 1.28 -7.26
C THR A 63 -8.39 0.58 -6.49
N ASN A 64 -8.70 -0.09 -5.38
CA ASN A 64 -7.71 -0.86 -4.64
C ASN A 64 -7.15 -2.01 -5.49
N ALA A 65 -8.00 -2.77 -6.18
CA ALA A 65 -7.55 -3.85 -7.06
C ALA A 65 -6.63 -3.34 -8.18
N GLN A 66 -6.97 -2.21 -8.80
CA GLN A 66 -6.14 -1.57 -9.83
C GLN A 66 -4.78 -1.14 -9.26
N ARG A 67 -4.76 -0.46 -8.10
CA ARG A 67 -3.54 -0.03 -7.41
C ARG A 67 -2.63 -1.21 -7.07
N ILE A 68 -3.20 -2.31 -6.58
CA ILE A 68 -2.45 -3.55 -6.29
C ILE A 68 -1.85 -4.11 -7.58
N ALA A 69 -2.66 -4.27 -8.62
CA ALA A 69 -2.22 -4.83 -9.89
C ALA A 69 -1.10 -3.99 -10.52
N ASP A 70 -1.18 -2.66 -10.47
CA ASP A 70 -0.16 -1.77 -11.03
C ASP A 70 1.14 -1.73 -10.21
N ALA A 71 1.04 -1.94 -8.89
CA ALA A 71 2.20 -1.99 -8.01
C ALA A 71 3.03 -3.27 -8.21
N LEU A 72 2.36 -4.39 -8.53
CA LEU A 72 2.97 -5.71 -8.71
C LEU A 72 3.46 -6.00 -10.15
N LYS A 73 3.27 -5.04 -11.07
CA LYS A 73 3.92 -5.04 -12.39
C LYS A 73 5.30 -4.40 -12.29
#